data_AF-A0A6I1ZI84-F1
#
_entry.id   AF-A0A6I1ZI84-F1
#
_cell.length_a   1.000
_cell.length_b   1.000
_cell.length_c   1.000
_cell.angle_alpha   90.00
_cell.angle_beta   90.00
_cell.angle_gamma   90.00
#
_symmetry.space_group_name_H-M   'P 1'
#
loop_
_entity.id
_entity.type
_entity.pdbx_description
1 polymer ?
#
loop_
_entity_poly.entity_id
_entity_poly.type
_entity_poly.pdbx_seq_one_letter_code
_entity_poly.pdbx_strand_id
1 'polypeptide(L)'
;MVLAVPLILGFTLGPQAVAGLLVGSLVTGFLMAVMMANAGGAWDNAKKFIEAGNYGGKGSEAHKAAVIGDTVGDPFKDTAGPSLNILIKLVGKVAVIFGPVFVMLVAL
;
A
#
# COMPACT_ATOMS: atom_id res chain seq x y z
N MET A 1 11.26 6.72 5.74
CA MET A 1 11.75 5.39 6.18
C MET A 1 11.95 4.40 5.03
N VAL A 2 11.09 4.36 4.00
CA VAL A 2 11.15 3.42 2.86
C VAL A 2 12.55 3.27 2.22
N LEU A 3 13.30 4.36 2.06
CA LEU A 3 14.67 4.32 1.51
C LEU A 3 15.72 3.82 2.52
N ALA A 4 15.51 4.09 3.81
CA ALA A 4 16.48 3.78 4.86
C ALA A 4 16.43 2.30 5.28
N VAL A 5 15.25 1.68 5.31
CA VAL A 5 15.06 0.28 5.75
C VAL A 5 15.93 -0.73 4.99
N PRO A 6 15.94 -0.79 3.64
CA PRO A 6 16.77 -1.74 2.92
C PRO A 6 18.28 -1.49 3.15
N LEU A 7 18.69 -0.24 3.36
CA LEU A 7 20.08 0.10 3.68
C LEU A 7 20.45 -0.38 5.08
N ILE A 8 19.63 -0.07 6.09
CA ILE A 8 19.87 -0.50 7.48
C ILE A 8 19.95 -2.02 7.54
N LEU A 9 18.98 -2.75 6.97
CA LEU A 9 19.01 -4.21 6.96
C LEU A 9 20.20 -4.76 6.18
N GLY A 10 20.52 -4.18 5.01
CA GLY A 10 21.65 -4.61 4.20
C GLY A 10 23.00 -4.46 4.89
N PHE A 11 23.22 -3.36 5.61
CA PHE A 11 24.47 -3.12 6.34
C PHE A 11 24.56 -3.84 7.69
N THR A 12 23.44 -4.20 8.33
CA THR A 12 23.45 -4.82 9.68
C THR A 12 23.22 -6.33 9.67
N LEU A 13 22.35 -6.82 8.79
CA LEU A 13 21.93 -8.23 8.72
C LEU A 13 22.29 -8.90 7.38
N GLY A 14 22.82 -8.14 6.42
CA GLY A 14 23.33 -8.66 5.16
C GLY A 14 22.27 -8.85 4.07
N PRO A 15 22.69 -9.38 2.90
CA PRO A 15 21.86 -9.46 1.70
C PRO A 15 20.68 -10.43 1.83
N GLN A 16 20.79 -11.49 2.65
CA GLN A 16 19.70 -12.45 2.87
C GLN A 16 18.50 -11.78 3.56
N ALA A 17 18.76 -10.88 4.52
CA ALA A 17 17.71 -10.12 5.20
C ALA A 17 17.00 -9.16 4.23
N VAL A 18 17.75 -8.52 3.33
CA VAL A 18 17.18 -7.67 2.27
C VAL A 18 16.33 -8.49 1.30
N ALA A 19 16.77 -9.71 0.93
CA ALA A 19 15.96 -10.61 0.10
C ALA A 19 14.64 -10.98 0.78
N GLY A 20 14.66 -11.28 2.09
CA GLY A 20 13.46 -11.51 2.90
C GLY A 20 12.52 -10.29 2.92
N LEU A 21 13.07 -9.08 3.11
CA LEU A 21 12.31 -7.83 3.05
C LEU A 21 11.62 -7.67 1.69
N LEU A 22 12.30 -7.94 0.58
CA LEU A 22 11.75 -7.81 -0.76
C LEU A 22 10.56 -8.76 -1.00
N VAL A 23 10.72 -10.03 -0.64
CA VAL A 23 9.64 -11.01 -0.79
C VAL A 23 8.46 -10.67 0.11
N GLY A 24 8.72 -10.36 1.39
CA GLY A 24 7.68 -10.01 2.36
C GLY A 24 6.91 -8.76 1.98
N SER A 25 7.60 -7.69 1.57
CA SER A 25 6.97 -6.43 1.15
C SER A 25 6.19 -6.58 -0.16
N LEU A 26 6.65 -7.41 -1.09
CA LEU A 26 5.89 -7.70 -2.32
C LEU A 26 4.57 -8.40 -2.01
N VAL A 27 4.62 -9.54 -1.31
CA VAL A 27 3.43 -10.37 -1.07
C VAL A 27 2.41 -9.64 -0.20
N THR A 28 2.85 -9.00 0.89
CA THR A 28 1.95 -8.29 1.80
C THR A 28 1.48 -6.96 1.21
N GLY A 29 2.40 -6.17 0.65
CA GLY A 29 2.11 -4.84 0.14
C GLY A 29 1.20 -4.88 -1.08
N PHE A 30 1.38 -5.84 -1.98
CA PHE A 30 0.52 -5.97 -3.17
C PHE A 30 -0.92 -6.32 -2.79
N LEU A 31 -1.12 -7.31 -1.92
CA LEU A 31 -2.45 -7.70 -1.46
C LEU A 31 -3.16 -6.53 -0.75
N MET A 32 -2.44 -5.80 0.10
CA MET A 32 -2.97 -4.62 0.79
C MET A 32 -3.31 -3.48 -0.20
N ALA A 33 -2.47 -3.22 -1.19
CA ALA A 33 -2.71 -2.18 -2.19
C ALA A 33 -4.00 -2.45 -2.98
N VAL A 34 -4.20 -3.70 -3.42
CA VAL A 34 -5.41 -4.12 -4.12
C VAL A 34 -6.64 -4.02 -3.23
N MET A 35 -6.55 -4.51 -1.98
CA MET A 35 -7.65 -4.43 -1.03
C MET A 35 -8.07 -2.98 -0.79
N MET A 36 -7.13 -2.08 -0.53
CA MET A 36 -7.40 -0.66 -0.25
C MET A 36 -8.03 0.05 -1.45
N ALA A 37 -7.51 -0.18 -2.66
CA ALA A 37 -8.07 0.40 -3.89
C ALA A 37 -9.51 -0.08 -4.13
N ASN A 38 -9.75 -1.38 -3.99
CA ASN A 38 -11.07 -1.97 -4.24
C ASN A 38 -12.09 -1.59 -3.16
N ALA A 39 -11.71 -1.61 -1.88
CA ALA A 39 -12.60 -1.26 -0.78
C ALA A 39 -13.01 0.22 -0.86
N GLY A 40 -12.05 1.14 -1.06
CA GLY A 40 -12.35 2.56 -1.21
C GLY A 40 -13.20 2.86 -2.44
N GLY A 41 -12.89 2.22 -3.58
CA GLY A 41 -13.71 2.35 -4.79
C GLY A 41 -15.13 1.79 -4.61
N ALA A 42 -15.30 0.69 -3.88
CA ALA A 42 -16.59 0.11 -3.58
C ALA A 42 -17.44 1.05 -2.70
N TRP A 43 -16.86 1.67 -1.67
CA TRP A 43 -17.58 2.62 -0.82
C TRP A 43 -18.00 3.89 -1.57
N ASP A 44 -17.14 4.47 -2.42
CA ASP A 44 -17.52 5.62 -3.25
C ASP A 44 -18.65 5.27 -4.23
N ASN A 45 -18.56 4.11 -4.88
CA ASN A 45 -19.57 3.65 -5.82
C ASN A 45 -20.90 3.33 -5.12
N ALA A 46 -20.87 2.77 -3.91
CA ALA A 46 -22.07 2.54 -3.11
C ALA A 46 -22.73 3.88 -2.72
N LYS A 47 -21.95 4.89 -2.31
CA LYS A 47 -22.45 6.24 -2.06
C LYS A 47 -23.10 6.82 -3.32
N LYS A 48 -22.41 6.80 -4.46
CA LYS A 48 -22.94 7.29 -5.75
C LYS A 48 -24.22 6.56 -6.18
N PHE A 49 -24.31 5.25 -5.94
CA PHE A 49 -25.50 4.46 -6.23
C PHE A 49 -26.72 4.91 -5.41
N ILE A 50 -26.53 5.20 -4.12
CA ILE A 50 -27.59 5.75 -3.25
C ILE A 50 -27.91 7.18 -3.67
N GLU A 51 -26.92 7.99 -4.02
CA GLU A 51 -27.12 9.35 -4.52
C GLU A 51 -27.95 9.41 -5.82
N ALA A 52 -27.95 8.35 -6.62
CA ALA A 52 -28.80 8.20 -7.81
C ALA A 52 -30.27 7.88 -7.50
N GLY A 53 -30.66 7.81 -6.23
CA GLY A 53 -32.05 7.62 -5.79
C GLY A 53 -32.36 6.23 -5.23
N ASN A 54 -31.40 5.31 -5.23
CA ASN A 54 -31.57 4.01 -4.60
C ASN A 54 -31.54 4.12 -3.07
N TYR A 55 -32.22 3.21 -2.38
CA TYR A 55 -32.24 3.13 -0.91
C TYR A 55 -32.56 4.45 -0.19
N GLY A 56 -33.48 5.25 -0.76
CA GLY A 56 -33.97 6.49 -0.16
C GLY A 56 -33.25 7.76 -0.62
N GLY A 57 -32.21 7.66 -1.46
CA GLY A 57 -31.60 8.83 -2.09
C GLY A 57 -30.77 9.70 -1.13
N LYS A 58 -30.35 10.88 -1.62
CA LYS A 58 -29.58 11.86 -0.85
C LYS A 58 -30.31 12.29 0.42
N GLY A 59 -29.58 12.35 1.53
CA GLY A 59 -30.10 12.76 2.85
C GLY A 59 -30.75 11.64 3.66
N SER A 60 -30.96 10.46 3.06
CA SER A 60 -31.43 9.27 3.80
C SER A 60 -30.38 8.77 4.81
N GLU A 61 -30.81 7.95 5.78
CA GLU A 61 -29.89 7.30 6.71
C GLU A 61 -28.88 6.38 5.98
N ALA A 62 -29.30 5.73 4.90
CA ALA A 62 -28.41 4.95 4.04
C ALA A 62 -27.34 5.83 3.36
N HIS A 63 -27.71 7.03 2.90
CA HIS A 63 -26.76 7.98 2.33
C HIS A 63 -25.73 8.45 3.36
N LYS A 64 -26.17 8.80 4.58
CA LYS A 64 -25.25 9.19 5.67
C LYS A 64 -24.26 8.08 6.01
N ALA A 65 -24.72 6.83 6.10
CA ALA A 65 -23.84 5.68 6.34
C ALA A 65 -22.83 5.48 5.20
N ALA A 66 -23.26 5.63 3.94
CA ALA A 66 -22.39 5.49 2.79
C ALA A 66 -21.35 6.62 2.68
N VAL A 67 -21.70 7.84 3.09
CA VAL A 67 -20.74 8.97 3.20
C VAL A 67 -19.64 8.66 4.22
N ILE A 68 -19.99 8.06 5.36
CA ILE A 68 -18.98 7.63 6.35
C ILE A 68 -18.06 6.56 5.75
N GLY A 69 -18.63 5.57 5.06
CA GLY A 69 -17.86 4.54 4.37
C GLY A 69 -16.87 5.11 3.36
N ASP A 70 -17.30 6.05 2.53
CA ASP A 70 -16.43 6.70 1.55
C ASP A 70 -15.36 7.57 2.21
N THR A 71 -15.68 8.26 3.31
CA THR A 71 -14.70 9.04 4.09
C THR A 71 -13.58 8.14 4.65
N VAL A 72 -13.90 6.90 5.03
CA VAL A 72 -12.89 5.89 5.42
C VAL A 72 -12.14 5.36 4.20
N GLY A 73 -12.82 5.25 3.05
CA GLY A 73 -12.28 4.76 1.79
C GLY A 73 -11.34 5.72 1.06
N ASP A 74 -11.50 7.03 1.23
CA ASP A 74 -10.70 8.05 0.55
C ASP A 74 -9.19 7.94 0.88
N PRO A 75 -8.76 7.85 2.15
CA PRO A 75 -7.36 7.58 2.46
C PRO A 75 -6.84 6.25 1.88
N PHE A 76 -7.72 5.24 1.74
CA PHE A 76 -7.34 3.93 1.24
C PHE A 76 -7.08 3.98 -0.27
N LYS A 77 -8.01 4.50 -1.07
CA LYS A 77 -7.92 4.47 -2.54
C LYS A 77 -7.04 5.57 -3.12
N ASP A 78 -6.95 6.73 -2.47
CA ASP A 78 -6.26 7.91 -3.04
C ASP A 78 -4.88 8.17 -2.44
N THR A 79 -4.59 7.61 -1.26
CA THR A 79 -3.30 7.84 -0.58
C THR A 79 -2.54 6.55 -0.32
N ALA A 80 -3.04 5.68 0.55
CA ALA A 80 -2.31 4.51 1.04
C ALA A 80 -2.12 3.44 -0.04
N GLY A 81 -3.19 3.07 -0.75
CA GLY A 81 -3.17 2.06 -1.82
C GLY A 81 -2.18 2.40 -2.93
N PRO A 82 -2.26 3.58 -3.57
CA PRO A 82 -1.29 4.01 -4.58
C PRO A 82 0.15 4.08 -4.04
N SER A 83 0.33 4.52 -2.79
CA SER A 83 1.66 4.63 -2.16
C SER A 83 2.34 3.28 -1.93
N LEU A 84 1.58 2.22 -1.63
CA LEU A 84 2.12 0.87 -1.45
C LEU A 84 2.77 0.34 -2.74
N ASN A 85 2.21 0.64 -3.91
CA ASN A 85 2.81 0.26 -5.19
C ASN A 85 4.17 0.94 -5.43
N ILE A 86 4.28 2.21 -5.04
CA ILE A 86 5.53 2.96 -5.12
C ILE A 86 6.54 2.44 -4.10
N LEU A 87 6.09 2.13 -2.88
CA LEU A 87 6.92 1.55 -1.82
C LEU A 87 7.63 0.28 -2.31
N ILE A 88 6.87 -0.69 -2.84
CA ILE A 88 7.44 -1.96 -3.32
C ILE A 88 8.50 -1.71 -4.41
N LYS A 89 8.21 -0.84 -5.37
CA LYS A 89 9.13 -0.52 -6.47
C LYS A 89 10.40 0.19 -5.97
N LEU A 90 10.27 1.13 -5.03
CA LEU A 90 11.41 1.88 -4.50
C LEU A 90 12.31 1.01 -3.63
N VAL A 91 11.76 0.19 -2.74
CA VAL A 91 12.55 -0.75 -1.94
C VAL A 91 13.31 -1.71 -2.85
N GLY A 92 12.65 -2.23 -3.90
CA GLY A 92 13.29 -3.06 -4.92
C GLY A 92 14.45 -2.37 -5.63
N LYS A 93 14.26 -1.13 -6.10
CA LYS A 93 15.33 -0.37 -6.76
C LYS A 93 16.52 -0.12 -5.84
N VAL A 94 16.29 0.29 -4.60
CA VAL A 94 17.38 0.52 -3.63
C VAL A 94 18.13 -0.77 -3.34
N ALA A 95 17.42 -1.88 -3.11
CA ALA A 95 18.04 -3.17 -2.85
C ALA A 95 18.92 -3.66 -4.01
N VAL A 96 18.49 -3.49 -5.27
CA VAL A 96 19.27 -3.89 -6.44
C VAL A 96 20.52 -3.02 -6.61
N ILE A 97 20.39 -1.70 -6.44
CA ILE A 97 21.52 -0.76 -6.60
C ILE A 97 22.62 -1.04 -5.56
N PHE A 98 22.24 -1.29 -4.30
CA PHE A 98 23.20 -1.51 -3.21
C PHE A 98 23.55 -2.99 -2.98
N GLY A 99 22.91 -3.92 -3.69
CA GLY A 99 23.14 -5.36 -3.57
C GLY A 99 24.62 -5.78 -3.61
N PRO A 100 25.42 -5.32 -4.59
CA PRO A 100 26.86 -5.63 -4.63
C PRO A 100 27.62 -5.16 -3.39
N VAL A 101 27.25 -4.00 -2.83
CA VAL A 101 27.88 -3.44 -1.63
C VAL A 101 27.59 -4.31 -0.41
N PHE A 102 26.35 -4.77 -0.25
CA PHE A 102 25.98 -5.65 0.86
C PHE A 102 26.71 -6.99 0.80
N VAL A 103 26.91 -7.55 -0.39
CA VAL A 103 27.65 -8.81 -0.57
C VAL A 103 29.14 -8.62 -0.26
N MET A 104 29.75 -7.54 -0.72
CA MET A 104 31.16 -7.24 -0.43
C MET A 104 31.42 -7.06 1.07
N LEU A 105 30.50 -6.43 1.80
CA LEU A 105 30.64 -6.20 3.24
C LEU A 105 30.63 -7.49 4.07
N VAL A 106 29.94 -8.52 3.60
CA VAL A 106 29.83 -9.84 4.26
C VAL A 106 31.01 -10.76 3.89
N ALA A 107 31.72 -10.46 2.80
CA ALA A 107 32.88 -11.23 2.33
C ALA A 107 34.22 -10.81 2.97
N LEU A 108 34.21 -9.77 3.80
CA LEU A 108 35.34 -9.28 4.61
C LEU A 108 35.24 -9.82 6.05
#